data_AF-D3VLP0-F1
#
_entry.id   AF-D3VLP0-F1
#
_cell.length_a   1.000
_cell.length_b   1.000
_cell.length_c   1.000
_cell.angle_alpha   90.00
_cell.angle_beta   90.00
_cell.angle_gamma   90.00
#
_symmetry.space_group_name_H-M   'P 1'
#
loop_
_entity.id
_entity.type
_entity.pdbx_description
1 polymer ?
#
loop_
_entity_poly.entity_id
_entity_poly.type
_entity_poly.pdbx_seq_one_letter_code
_entity_poly.pdbx_strand_id
1 'polypeptide(L)'
;MIRKSIIWSIVCCGLLTGCVEHSARRGYQIVAIETRLQLGKAYLVERNLPAAKYHFQKVLLAEPHHPEAYLGMARHEQYAGRPETAGQHYRMAMQYAAGSDTVVQHYYAFLCEQKQYEEAKKLAMESRMESNISRNNCDK
;
A
#
# COMPACT_ATOMS: atom_id res chain seq x y z
N MET A 1 34.30 10.96 58.19
CA MET A 1 33.78 9.95 57.23
C MET A 1 32.69 10.48 56.28
N ILE A 2 31.86 11.46 56.69
CA ILE A 2 30.74 12.01 55.88
C ILE A 2 31.20 12.72 54.59
N ARG A 3 32.36 13.39 54.60
CA ARG A 3 32.90 14.16 53.46
C ARG A 3 33.29 13.31 52.25
N LYS A 4 33.71 12.05 52.45
CA LYS A 4 34.05 11.11 51.36
C LYS A 4 32.81 10.53 50.69
N SER A 5 31.70 10.42 51.43
CA SER A 5 30.42 9.87 50.94
C SER A 5 29.70 10.85 50.00
N ILE A 6 29.82 12.16 50.24
CA ILE A 6 29.29 13.21 49.37
C ILE A 6 30.05 13.28 48.04
N ILE A 7 31.38 13.12 48.07
CA ILE A 7 32.22 13.14 46.86
C ILE A 7 31.89 11.96 45.94
N TRP A 8 31.59 10.78 46.50
CA TRP A 8 31.19 9.59 45.72
C TRP A 8 29.79 9.73 45.11
N SER A 9 28.89 10.46 45.75
CA SER A 9 27.53 10.70 45.24
C SER A 9 27.50 11.69 44.06
N ILE A 10 28.39 12.70 44.07
CA ILE A 10 28.51 13.68 42.97
C ILE A 10 29.17 13.05 41.73
N VAL A 11 30.14 12.15 41.90
CA VAL A 11 30.79 11.42 40.80
C VAL A 11 29.81 10.48 40.08
N CYS A 12 28.81 9.94 40.80
CA CYS A 12 27.77 9.09 40.20
C CYS A 12 26.75 9.88 39.34
N CYS A 13 26.47 11.14 39.67
CA CYS A 13 25.55 11.98 38.89
C CYS A 13 26.16 12.51 37.57
N GLY A 14 27.48 12.49 37.42
CA GLY A 14 28.16 12.94 36.20
C GLY A 14 28.12 11.95 35.02
N LEU A 15 27.71 10.70 35.25
CA LEU A 15 27.69 9.65 34.23
C LEU A 15 26.38 9.58 33.42
N LEU A 16 25.42 10.46 33.70
CA LEU A 16 24.13 10.51 32.99
C LEU A 16 23.99 11.66 31.99
N THR A 17 25.08 12.37 31.64
CA THR A 17 25.10 13.20 30.44
C THR A 17 25.20 12.31 29.21
N GLY A 18 24.15 11.54 28.94
CA GLY A 18 23.95 10.92 27.64
C GLY A 18 23.77 12.03 26.62
N CYS A 19 24.59 12.04 25.58
CA CYS A 19 24.33 12.86 24.41
C CYS A 19 22.97 12.44 23.85
N VAL A 20 21.93 13.25 24.07
CA VAL A 20 20.78 13.22 23.17
C VAL A 20 21.33 13.71 21.84
N GLU A 21 21.65 12.77 20.95
CA GLU A 21 21.84 13.08 19.55
C GLU A 21 20.45 13.44 19.03
N HIS A 22 20.12 14.73 19.14
CA HIS A 22 18.96 15.32 18.50
C HIS A 22 19.25 15.37 17.01
N SER A 23 19.26 14.19 16.38
CA SER A 23 19.20 14.10 14.94
C SER A 23 17.90 14.78 14.53
N ALA A 24 18.03 15.99 14.01
CA ALA A 24 16.95 16.74 13.39
C ALA A 24 16.50 15.99 12.12
N ARG A 25 15.83 14.84 12.29
CA ARG A 25 15.06 14.16 11.24
C ARG A 25 13.74 14.92 11.05
N ARG A 26 13.84 16.22 10.79
CA ARG A 26 12.72 17.04 10.38
C ARG A 26 12.92 17.28 8.88
N GLY A 27 12.34 16.41 8.03
CA GLY A 27 12.17 16.75 6.62
C GLY A 27 12.25 15.63 5.57
N TYR A 28 12.88 14.49 5.84
CA TYR A 28 12.99 13.43 4.85
C TYR A 28 12.61 12.07 5.44
N GLN A 29 11.31 11.79 5.45
CA GLN A 29 10.83 10.42 5.65
C GLN A 29 11.19 9.64 4.39
N ILE A 30 12.27 8.85 4.43
CA ILE A 30 12.53 7.84 3.40
C ILE A 30 11.35 6.88 3.45
N VAL A 31 10.43 7.05 2.50
CA VAL A 31 9.34 6.09 2.35
C VAL A 31 9.94 4.90 1.62
N ALA A 32 10.17 3.80 2.34
CA ALA A 32 10.47 2.51 1.75
C ALA A 32 9.22 2.03 0.98
N ILE A 33 9.12 2.44 -0.29
CA ILE A 33 7.98 2.23 -1.18
C ILE A 33 7.69 0.73 -1.28
N GLU A 34 8.68 -0.05 -1.68
CA GLU A 34 8.55 -1.49 -1.85
C GLU A 34 8.12 -2.19 -0.55
N THR A 35 8.78 -1.90 0.57
CA THR A 35 8.42 -2.48 1.86
C THR A 35 6.98 -2.16 2.26
N ARG A 36 6.53 -0.91 2.06
CA ARG A 36 5.16 -0.53 2.37
C ARG A 36 4.17 -1.17 1.41
N LEU A 37 4.50 -1.28 0.14
CA LEU A 37 3.66 -1.95 -0.83
C LEU A 37 3.46 -3.43 -0.44
N GLN A 38 4.53 -4.12 -0.04
CA GLN A 38 4.46 -5.51 0.43
C GLN A 38 3.65 -5.66 1.72
N LEU A 39 3.85 -4.76 2.70
CA LEU A 39 3.03 -4.75 3.92
C LEU A 39 1.55 -4.50 3.61
N GLY A 40 1.24 -3.55 2.73
CA GLY A 40 -0.13 -3.28 2.29
C GLY A 40 -0.78 -4.51 1.66
N LYS A 41 -0.05 -5.21 0.77
CA LYS A 41 -0.49 -6.47 0.16
C LYS A 41 -0.70 -7.57 1.20
N ALA A 42 0.21 -7.74 2.16
CA ALA A 42 0.10 -8.74 3.22
C ALA A 42 -1.14 -8.50 4.10
N TYR A 43 -1.34 -7.28 4.58
CA TYR A 43 -2.52 -6.94 5.38
C TYR A 43 -3.84 -7.07 4.60
N LEU A 44 -3.81 -6.84 3.29
CA LEU A 44 -4.97 -7.06 2.42
C LEU A 44 -5.33 -8.55 2.33
N VAL A 45 -4.33 -9.44 2.27
CA VAL A 45 -4.53 -10.91 2.34
C VAL A 45 -5.17 -11.30 3.67
N GLU A 46 -4.69 -10.73 4.77
CA GLU A 46 -5.24 -10.94 6.12
C GLU A 46 -6.61 -10.29 6.38
N ARG A 47 -7.16 -9.54 5.41
CA ARG A 47 -8.38 -8.73 5.55
C ARG A 47 -8.29 -7.66 6.64
N ASN A 48 -7.09 -7.28 7.05
CA ASN A 48 -6.87 -6.10 7.87
C ASN A 48 -6.90 -4.83 7.00
N LEU A 49 -8.13 -4.43 6.62
CA LEU A 49 -8.37 -3.31 5.73
C LEU A 49 -7.77 -1.99 6.22
N PRO A 50 -7.88 -1.60 7.52
CA PRO A 50 -7.24 -0.39 8.02
C PRO A 50 -5.72 -0.36 7.83
N ALA A 51 -5.03 -1.46 8.14
CA ALA A 51 -3.58 -1.55 7.97
C ALA A 51 -3.17 -1.54 6.49
N ALA A 52 -3.89 -2.29 5.65
CA ALA A 52 -3.65 -2.32 4.21
C ALA A 52 -3.74 -0.90 3.60
N LYS A 53 -4.83 -0.18 3.90
CA LYS A 53 -5.05 1.20 3.44
C LYS A 53 -3.95 2.14 3.89
N TYR A 54 -3.56 2.06 5.17
CA TYR A 54 -2.49 2.89 5.71
C TYR A 54 -1.20 2.77 4.90
N HIS A 55 -0.80 1.55 4.58
CA HIS A 55 0.44 1.31 3.84
C HIS A 55 0.36 1.78 2.39
N PHE A 56 -0.73 1.50 1.67
CA PHE A 56 -0.92 2.02 0.31
C PHE A 56 -0.98 3.54 0.25
N GLN A 57 -1.63 4.18 1.23
CA GLN A 57 -1.64 5.64 1.33
C GLN A 57 -0.24 6.22 1.54
N LYS A 58 0.61 5.57 2.34
CA LYS A 58 2.00 6.02 2.50
C LYS A 58 2.80 5.90 1.20
N VAL A 59 2.54 4.88 0.39
CA VAL A 59 3.11 4.79 -0.96
C VAL A 59 2.61 5.93 -1.83
N LEU A 60 1.29 6.13 -1.93
CA LEU A 60 0.70 7.18 -2.78
C LEU A 60 1.03 8.61 -2.34
N LEU A 61 1.32 8.84 -1.05
CA LEU A 61 1.82 10.13 -0.57
C LEU A 61 3.23 10.44 -1.07
N ALA A 62 4.06 9.43 -1.26
CA ALA A 62 5.42 9.57 -1.77
C ALA A 62 5.49 9.47 -3.30
N GLU A 63 4.66 8.61 -3.89
CA GLU A 63 4.55 8.37 -5.32
C GLU A 63 3.06 8.41 -5.75
N PRO A 64 2.51 9.60 -6.05
CA PRO A 64 1.09 9.80 -6.34
C PRO A 64 0.56 9.05 -7.57
N HIS A 65 1.44 8.52 -8.41
CA HIS A 65 1.12 7.81 -9.65
C HIS A 65 1.52 6.32 -9.58
N HIS A 66 1.76 5.75 -8.39
CA HIS A 66 2.20 4.36 -8.26
C HIS A 66 1.06 3.36 -8.58
N PRO A 67 1.15 2.58 -9.66
CA PRO A 67 0.02 1.80 -10.15
C PRO A 67 -0.36 0.64 -9.23
N GLU A 68 0.62 -0.06 -8.65
CA GLU A 68 0.38 -1.18 -7.72
C GLU A 68 -0.24 -0.72 -6.40
N ALA A 69 0.06 0.50 -5.94
CA ALA A 69 -0.59 1.06 -4.76
C ALA A 69 -2.07 1.41 -5.04
N TYR A 70 -2.38 1.94 -6.23
CA TYR A 70 -3.76 2.10 -6.67
C TYR A 70 -4.48 0.76 -6.83
N LEU A 71 -3.83 -0.27 -7.38
CA LEU A 71 -4.40 -1.62 -7.44
C LEU A 71 -4.70 -2.16 -6.03
N GLY A 72 -3.78 -1.96 -5.09
CA GLY A 72 -3.97 -2.31 -3.68
C GLY A 72 -5.17 -1.60 -3.05
N MET A 73 -5.32 -0.29 -3.29
CA MET A 73 -6.47 0.51 -2.86
C MET A 73 -7.79 0.05 -3.51
N ALA A 74 -7.76 -0.31 -4.79
CA ALA A 74 -8.94 -0.82 -5.50
C ALA A 74 -9.47 -2.11 -4.86
N ARG A 75 -8.57 -3.08 -4.65
CA ARG A 75 -8.91 -4.34 -3.97
C ARG A 75 -9.31 -4.14 -2.51
N HIS A 76 -8.70 -3.19 -1.81
CA HIS A 76 -9.12 -2.80 -0.46
C HIS A 76 -10.57 -2.34 -0.45
N GLU A 77 -10.95 -1.41 -1.33
CA GLU A 77 -12.33 -0.91 -1.39
C GLU A 77 -13.33 -1.98 -1.88
N GLN A 78 -12.89 -2.93 -2.72
CA GLN A 78 -13.68 -4.12 -3.10
C GLN A 78 -14.00 -4.99 -1.86
N TYR A 79 -13.00 -5.31 -1.04
CA TYR A 79 -13.24 -6.04 0.23
C TYR A 79 -14.02 -5.23 1.26
N ALA A 80 -13.97 -3.89 1.19
CA ALA A 80 -14.79 -3.01 2.01
C ALA A 80 -16.24 -2.87 1.51
N GLY A 81 -16.61 -3.52 0.39
CA GLY A 81 -17.95 -3.44 -0.19
C GLY A 81 -18.27 -2.09 -0.83
N ARG A 82 -17.26 -1.38 -1.36
CA ARG A 82 -17.38 -0.04 -1.96
C ARG A 82 -16.98 -0.08 -3.44
N PRO A 83 -17.81 -0.67 -4.31
CA PRO A 83 -17.44 -0.95 -5.69
C PRO A 83 -17.20 0.33 -6.52
N GLU A 84 -17.93 1.42 -6.25
CA GLU A 84 -17.74 2.67 -6.98
C GLU A 84 -16.33 3.24 -6.78
N THR A 85 -15.86 3.27 -5.53
CA THR A 85 -14.51 3.70 -5.16
C THR A 85 -13.46 2.72 -5.64
N ALA A 86 -13.72 1.41 -5.56
CA ALA A 86 -12.84 0.39 -6.11
C ALA A 86 -12.61 0.60 -7.61
N GLY A 87 -13.67 0.84 -8.37
CA GLY A 87 -13.61 1.12 -9.81
C GLY A 87 -12.82 2.39 -10.14
N GLN A 88 -12.88 3.43 -9.31
CA GLN A 88 -12.04 4.62 -9.46
C GLN A 88 -10.55 4.27 -9.34
N HIS A 89 -10.17 3.54 -8.28
CA HIS A 89 -8.78 3.15 -8.07
C HIS A 89 -8.28 2.16 -9.14
N TYR A 90 -9.11 1.25 -9.65
CA TYR A 90 -8.75 0.40 -10.78
C TYR A 90 -8.45 1.21 -12.04
N ARG A 91 -9.25 2.24 -12.35
CA ARG A 91 -8.97 3.16 -13.47
C ARG A 91 -7.66 3.90 -13.29
N MET A 92 -7.36 4.37 -12.07
CA MET A 92 -6.05 5.01 -11.80
C MET A 92 -4.89 4.03 -11.96
N ALA A 93 -5.03 2.79 -11.50
CA ALA A 93 -4.02 1.75 -11.67
C ALA A 93 -3.76 1.47 -13.16
N MET A 94 -4.81 1.34 -13.97
CA MET A 94 -4.72 1.16 -15.42
C MET A 94 -4.08 2.37 -16.13
N GLN A 95 -4.41 3.59 -15.69
CA GLN A 95 -3.87 4.82 -16.27
C GLN A 95 -2.35 4.89 -16.13
N TYR A 96 -1.80 4.46 -14.98
CA TYR A 96 -0.36 4.56 -14.71
C TYR A 96 0.43 3.28 -14.99
N ALA A 97 -0.24 2.16 -15.29
CA ALA A 97 0.37 0.92 -15.74
C ALA A 97 -0.38 0.33 -16.94
N ALA A 98 -0.40 1.05 -18.05
CA ALA A 98 -0.93 0.54 -19.30
C ALA A 98 -0.18 -0.75 -19.69
N GLY A 99 -0.88 -1.89 -19.70
CA GLY A 99 -0.31 -3.19 -20.05
C GLY A 99 0.24 -4.02 -18.89
N SER A 100 0.01 -3.66 -17.62
CA SER A 100 0.29 -4.58 -16.52
C SER A 100 -0.77 -5.69 -16.46
N ASP A 101 -0.38 -6.91 -16.83
CA ASP A 101 -1.25 -8.10 -16.78
C ASP A 101 -1.93 -8.28 -15.41
N THR A 102 -1.22 -7.95 -14.33
CA THR A 102 -1.76 -8.04 -12.97
C THR A 102 -2.89 -7.03 -12.72
N VAL A 103 -2.72 -5.78 -13.17
CA VAL A 103 -3.76 -4.76 -13.04
C VAL A 103 -4.97 -5.14 -13.89
N VAL A 104 -4.74 -5.55 -15.14
CA VAL A 104 -5.81 -5.98 -16.05
C VAL A 104 -6.57 -7.17 -15.49
N GLN A 105 -5.87 -8.20 -14.99
CA GLN A 105 -6.50 -9.40 -14.42
C GLN A 105 -7.43 -9.06 -13.25
N HIS A 106 -6.96 -8.25 -12.30
CA HIS A 106 -7.78 -7.86 -11.16
C HIS A 106 -8.92 -6.93 -11.55
N TYR A 107 -8.69 -5.97 -12.45
CA TYR A 107 -9.75 -5.07 -12.89
C TYR A 107 -10.82 -5.81 -13.70
N TYR A 108 -10.44 -6.74 -14.58
CA TYR A 108 -11.36 -7.61 -15.29
C TYR A 108 -12.22 -8.42 -14.31
N ALA A 109 -11.60 -9.07 -13.31
CA ALA A 109 -12.34 -9.84 -12.31
C ALA A 109 -13.33 -8.96 -11.53
N PHE A 110 -12.92 -7.75 -11.15
CA PHE A 110 -13.81 -6.78 -10.52
C PHE A 110 -14.99 -6.43 -11.42
N LEU A 111 -14.77 -6.15 -12.71
CA LEU A 111 -15.86 -5.86 -13.65
C LEU A 111 -16.83 -7.04 -13.79
N CYS A 112 -16.34 -8.29 -13.81
CA CYS A 112 -17.19 -9.48 -13.75
C CYS A 112 -18.05 -9.52 -12.47
N GLU A 113 -17.44 -9.29 -11.30
CA GLU A 113 -18.16 -9.26 -10.00
C GLU A 113 -19.27 -8.19 -9.98
N GLN A 114 -19.03 -7.06 -10.65
CA GLN A 114 -20.01 -5.98 -10.79
C GLN A 114 -21.02 -6.20 -11.93
N LYS A 115 -21.00 -7.34 -12.62
CA LYS A 115 -21.84 -7.67 -13.79
C LYS A 115 -21.65 -6.73 -14.98
N GLN A 116 -20.49 -6.08 -15.07
CA GLN A 116 -20.08 -5.16 -16.14
C GLN A 116 -19.33 -5.93 -17.24
N TYR A 117 -20.02 -6.89 -17.85
CA TYR A 117 -19.39 -7.87 -18.74
C TYR A 117 -18.87 -7.25 -20.04
N GLU A 118 -19.58 -6.25 -20.58
CA GLU A 118 -19.19 -5.60 -21.82
C GLU A 118 -17.94 -4.73 -21.61
N GLU A 119 -17.85 -4.02 -20.49
CA GLU A 119 -16.63 -3.31 -20.11
C GLU A 119 -15.47 -4.27 -19.85
N ALA A 120 -15.72 -5.42 -19.21
CA ALA A 120 -14.69 -6.44 -18.98
C ALA A 120 -14.11 -6.98 -20.29
N LYS A 121 -14.98 -7.34 -21.26
CA LYS A 121 -14.56 -7.81 -22.59
C LYS A 121 -13.75 -6.74 -23.32
N LYS A 122 -14.23 -5.50 -23.31
CA LYS A 122 -13.53 -4.37 -23.94
C LYS A 122 -12.14 -4.18 -23.33
N LEU A 123 -12.03 -4.22 -22.00
CA LEU A 123 -10.75 -4.12 -21.30
C LEU A 123 -9.78 -5.22 -21.75
N ALA A 124 -10.23 -6.48 -21.84
CA ALA A 124 -9.39 -7.60 -22.27
C ALA A 124 -8.91 -7.50 -23.73
N MET A 125 -9.77 -7.01 -24.62
CA MET A 125 -9.43 -6.75 -26.03
C MET A 125 -8.40 -5.63 -26.15
N GLU A 126 -8.61 -4.50 -25.47
CA GLU A 126 -7.72 -3.34 -25.49
C GLU A 126 -6.33 -3.66 -24.91
N SER A 127 -6.27 -4.50 -23.87
CA SER A 127 -5.01 -4.93 -23.26
C SER A 127 -4.30 -6.05 -24.03
N ARG A 128 -4.83 -6.50 -25.18
CA ARG A 128 -4.33 -7.66 -25.96
C ARG A 128 -4.18 -8.95 -25.11
N MET A 129 -5.01 -9.10 -24.08
CA MET A 129 -5.01 -10.26 -23.17
C MET A 129 -6.08 -11.27 -23.57
N GLU A 130 -6.02 -11.78 -24.80
CA GLU A 130 -7.06 -12.69 -25.31
C GLU A 130 -6.90 -14.13 -24.79
N SER A 131 -5.68 -14.61 -24.49
CA SER A 131 -5.46 -16.01 -24.12
C SER A 131 -5.57 -16.32 -22.62
N ASN A 132 -5.29 -15.36 -21.73
CA ASN A 132 -5.19 -15.59 -20.28
C ASN A 132 -6.50 -15.39 -19.50
N ILE A 133 -7.42 -14.57 -20.01
CA ILE A 133 -8.69 -14.22 -19.33
C ILE A 133 -9.87 -15.08 -19.81
N SER A 134 -9.79 -15.60 -21.04
CA SER A 134 -10.90 -16.19 -21.81
C SER A 134 -11.46 -17.53 -21.31
N ARG A 135 -11.14 -18.01 -20.11
CA ARG A 135 -11.65 -19.33 -19.67
C ARG A 135 -12.61 -19.38 -18.49
N ASN A 136 -12.64 -18.49 -17.48
CA ASN A 136 -13.33 -18.92 -16.24
C ASN A 136 -13.91 -17.90 -15.22
N ASN A 137 -13.97 -16.59 -15.45
CA ASN A 137 -14.37 -15.67 -14.33
C ASN A 137 -15.64 -14.82 -14.49
N CYS A 138 -16.15 -14.56 -15.69
CA CYS A 138 -17.42 -13.83 -15.84
C CYS A 138 -18.65 -14.76 -15.94
N ASP A 139 -18.43 -16.06 -16.21
CA ASP A 139 -19.48 -17.05 -16.51
C ASP A 139 -19.87 -17.93 -15.32
N LYS A 140 -19.44 -17.58 -14.10
CA LYS A 140 -19.86 -18.25 -12.85
C LYS A 140 -20.93 -17.47 -12.12
#